data_AF-A0A0P9DG66-F1
#
_entry.id   AF-A0A0P9DG66-F1
#
_cell.length_a   1.000
_cell.length_b   1.000
_cell.length_c   1.000
_cell.angle_alpha   90.00
_cell.angle_beta   90.00
_cell.angle_gamma   90.00
#
_symmetry.space_group_name_H-M   'P 1'
#
loop_
_entity.id
_entity.type
_entity.pdbx_description
1 polymer ?
#
loop_
_entity_poly.entity_id
_entity_poly.type
_entity_poly.pdbx_seq_one_letter_code
_entity_poly.pdbx_strand_id
1 'polypeptide(L)'
;MEEATLTGEEAGRPQRRDARENREALLAVAKRLFAEQGVEATSMAEIAREAGVGQGTLYRHFADKAAVCQGLIGEDLDAFQERVG
;
A
#
# COMPACT_ATOMS: atom_id res chain seq x y z
N MET A 1 -16.15 -16.12 43.75
CA MET A 1 -15.04 -15.15 43.85
C MET A 1 -14.15 -15.41 42.65
N GLU A 2 -14.65 -15.20 41.44
CA GLU A 2 -14.98 -13.92 40.77
C GLU A 2 -13.69 -13.19 40.36
N GLU A 3 -13.47 -13.24 39.04
CA GLU A 3 -12.79 -12.28 38.18
C GLU A 3 -11.32 -11.92 38.43
N ALA A 4 -10.48 -12.40 37.50
CA ALA A 4 -9.39 -11.59 36.97
C ALA A 4 -9.65 -11.40 35.48
N THR A 5 -10.23 -10.24 35.18
CA THR A 5 -10.23 -9.60 33.86
C THR A 5 -8.79 -9.51 33.35
N LEU A 6 -8.53 -10.06 32.16
CA LEU A 6 -7.36 -9.70 31.38
C LEU A 6 -7.83 -8.75 30.27
N THR A 7 -7.61 -7.49 30.57
CA THR A 7 -7.78 -6.29 29.76
C THR A 7 -7.17 -6.47 28.37
N GLY A 8 -7.96 -6.11 27.35
CA GLY A 8 -7.49 -5.99 25.97
C GLY A 8 -6.47 -4.87 25.87
N GLU A 9 -5.21 -5.25 25.66
CA GLU A 9 -4.09 -4.31 25.65
C GLU A 9 -3.11 -4.58 24.49
N GLU A 10 -3.60 -4.77 23.25
CA GLU A 10 -2.74 -4.83 22.05
C GLU A 10 -3.37 -4.20 20.78
N ALA A 11 -4.15 -3.13 20.90
CA ALA A 11 -4.80 -2.49 19.74
C ALA A 11 -4.08 -1.22 19.21
N GLY A 12 -2.76 -1.11 19.36
CA GLY A 12 -2.05 0.17 19.19
C GLY A 12 -0.98 0.31 18.11
N ARG A 13 -0.13 -0.70 17.84
CA ARG A 13 1.16 -0.45 17.14
C ARG A 13 1.73 -1.46 16.12
N PRO A 14 1.08 -2.57 15.72
CA PRO A 14 1.51 -3.34 14.54
C PRO A 14 0.83 -2.88 13.23
N GLN A 15 -0.48 -2.67 13.26
CA GLN A 15 -1.30 -2.56 12.05
C GLN A 15 -0.99 -1.35 11.16
N ARG A 16 -0.60 -0.20 11.75
CA ARG A 16 -0.25 1.01 10.98
C ARG A 16 1.07 0.87 10.22
N ARG A 17 2.04 0.14 10.80
CA ARG A 17 3.33 -0.11 10.16
C ARG A 17 3.14 -1.02 8.96
N ASP A 18 2.40 -2.11 9.15
CA ASP A 18 2.06 -3.05 8.07
C ASP A 18 1.27 -2.34 6.95
N ALA A 19 0.35 -1.43 7.28
CA ALA A 19 -0.40 -0.66 6.29
C ALA A 19 0.52 0.23 5.43
N ARG A 20 1.55 0.85 6.03
CA ARG A 20 2.52 1.66 5.28
C ARG A 20 3.41 0.79 4.40
N GLU A 21 3.98 -0.28 4.96
CA GLU A 21 4.85 -1.21 4.24
C GLU A 21 4.10 -1.87 3.06
N ASN A 22 2.83 -2.24 3.25
CA ASN A 22 1.98 -2.76 2.17
C ASN A 22 1.74 -1.71 1.09
N ARG A 23 1.48 -0.44 1.45
CA ARG A 23 1.29 0.64 0.47
C ARG A 23 2.54 0.84 -0.37
N GLU A 24 3.72 0.88 0.25
CA GLU A 24 5.01 1.03 -0.43
C GLU A 24 5.28 -0.15 -1.37
N ALA A 25 5.05 -1.39 -0.92
CA ALA A 25 5.21 -2.59 -1.76
C ALA A 25 4.29 -2.57 -2.99
N LEU A 26 3.03 -2.17 -2.81
CA LEU A 26 2.06 -2.03 -3.89
C LEU A 26 2.51 -1.01 -4.94
N LEU A 27 3.00 0.16 -4.51
CA LEU A 27 3.46 1.21 -5.42
C LEU A 27 4.74 0.81 -6.16
N ALA A 28 5.70 0.18 -5.48
CA ALA A 28 6.92 -0.31 -6.11
C ALA A 28 6.62 -1.32 -7.25
N VAL A 29 5.72 -2.26 -6.98
CA VAL A 29 5.27 -3.25 -7.98
C VAL A 29 4.49 -2.60 -9.10
N ALA A 30 3.55 -1.70 -8.79
CA ALA A 30 2.78 -1.00 -9.81
C ALA A 30 3.68 -0.18 -10.74
N LYS A 31 4.67 0.54 -10.20
CA LYS A 31 5.65 1.31 -10.99
C LYS A 31 6.40 0.42 -11.98
N ARG A 32 6.85 -0.75 -11.53
CA ARG A 32 7.51 -1.75 -12.38
C ARG A 32 6.59 -2.25 -13.49
N LEU A 33 5.40 -2.75 -13.15
CA LEU A 33 4.45 -3.29 -14.12
C LEU A 33 3.99 -2.24 -15.13
N PHE A 34 3.70 -1.01 -14.68
CA PHE A 34 3.33 0.07 -15.57
C PHE A 34 4.45 0.43 -16.55
N ALA A 35 5.71 0.35 -16.14
CA ALA A 35 6.86 0.55 -17.03
C ALA A 35 7.06 -0.60 -18.03
N GLU A 36 6.79 -1.84 -17.62
CA GLU A 36 6.99 -3.05 -18.44
C GLU A 36 5.90 -3.24 -19.50
N GLN A 37 4.62 -3.05 -19.14
CA GLN A 37 3.48 -3.38 -20.00
C GLN A 37 2.43 -2.27 -20.14
N GLY A 38 2.62 -1.14 -19.46
CA GLY A 38 1.66 -0.03 -19.46
C GLY A 38 0.52 -0.20 -18.46
N VAL A 39 -0.16 0.91 -18.18
CA VAL A 39 -1.27 0.98 -17.20
C VAL A 39 -2.49 0.18 -17.67
N GLU A 40 -2.79 0.19 -18.98
CA GLU A 40 -3.98 -0.50 -19.49
C GLU A 40 -3.90 -2.02 -19.37
N ALA A 41 -2.73 -2.59 -19.68
CA ALA A 41 -2.50 -4.04 -19.60
C ALA A 41 -2.34 -4.55 -18.16
N THR A 42 -1.98 -3.67 -17.22
CA THR A 42 -1.80 -4.06 -15.82
C THR A 42 -3.13 -4.13 -15.07
N SER A 43 -3.36 -5.22 -14.33
CA SER A 43 -4.55 -5.37 -13.50
C SER A 43 -4.27 -5.12 -12.01
N MET A 44 -5.29 -4.69 -11.26
CA MET A 44 -5.19 -4.54 -9.79
C MET A 44 -4.84 -5.88 -9.12
N ALA A 45 -5.39 -6.99 -9.63
CA ALA A 45 -5.13 -8.33 -9.13
C ALA A 45 -3.66 -8.74 -9.28
N GLU A 46 -3.06 -8.41 -10.42
CA GLU A 46 -1.65 -8.67 -10.70
C GLU A 46 -0.73 -7.88 -9.77
N ILE A 47 -1.00 -6.59 -9.56
CA ILE A 47 -0.26 -5.75 -8.62
C ILE A 47 -0.28 -6.35 -7.22
N ALA A 48 -1.47 -6.73 -6.71
CA ALA A 48 -1.61 -7.38 -5.40
C ALA A 48 -0.77 -8.67 -5.31
N ARG A 49 -0.89 -9.54 -6.32
CA ARG A 49 -0.20 -10.82 -6.37
C ARG A 49 1.32 -10.66 -6.36
N GLU A 50 1.84 -9.81 -7.23
CA GLU A 50 3.29 -9.54 -7.37
C GLU A 50 3.85 -8.84 -6.11
N ALA A 51 3.05 -8.04 -5.41
CA ALA A 51 3.42 -7.40 -4.14
C ALA A 51 3.33 -8.33 -2.92
N GLY A 52 2.75 -9.53 -3.06
CA GLY A 52 2.48 -10.42 -1.93
C GLY A 52 1.41 -9.87 -0.97
N VAL A 53 0.57 -8.94 -1.43
CA VAL A 53 -0.46 -8.26 -0.63
C VAL A 53 -1.84 -8.77 -1.02
N GLY A 54 -2.69 -9.06 -0.02
CA GLY A 54 -4.06 -9.50 -0.30
C GLY A 54 -4.89 -8.44 -1.04
N GLN A 55 -5.74 -8.85 -1.99
CA GLN A 55 -6.54 -7.91 -2.79
C GLN A 55 -7.43 -6.99 -1.94
N GLY A 56 -8.01 -7.49 -0.86
CA GLY A 56 -8.79 -6.66 0.06
C GLY A 56 -7.95 -5.56 0.72
N THR A 57 -6.68 -5.83 1.01
CA THR A 57 -5.73 -4.83 1.51
C THR A 57 -5.38 -3.83 0.42
N LEU A 58 -5.11 -4.29 -0.81
CA LEU A 58 -4.88 -3.40 -1.95
C LEU A 58 -6.07 -2.44 -2.15
N TYR A 59 -7.30 -2.93 -2.19
CA TYR A 59 -8.47 -2.08 -2.40
C TYR A 59 -8.77 -1.13 -1.23
N ARG A 60 -8.28 -1.43 -0.02
CA ARG A 60 -8.30 -0.47 1.11
C ARG A 60 -7.32 0.69 0.91
N HIS A 61 -6.23 0.48 0.17
CA HIS A 61 -5.26 1.53 -0.15
C HIS A 61 -5.59 2.27 -1.45
N PHE A 62 -6.03 1.54 -2.47
CA PHE A 62 -6.24 2.05 -3.82
C PHE A 62 -7.52 1.47 -4.41
N ALA A 63 -8.52 2.32 -4.62
CA ALA A 63 -9.81 1.90 -5.16
C ALA A 63 -9.71 1.41 -6.62
N ASP A 64 -8.80 1.99 -7.41
CA ASP A 64 -8.61 1.70 -8.82
C ASP A 64 -7.19 2.06 -9.29
N LYS A 65 -6.90 1.83 -10.59
CA LYS A 65 -5.60 2.15 -11.20
C LYS A 65 -5.28 3.65 -11.16
N ALA A 66 -6.29 4.53 -11.19
CA ALA A 66 -6.06 5.96 -11.11
C ALA A 66 -5.56 6.37 -9.72
N ALA A 67 -6.12 5.78 -8.65
CA ALA A 67 -5.63 5.97 -7.29
C ALA A 67 -4.18 5.49 -7.11
N VAL A 68 -3.80 4.39 -7.76
CA VAL A 68 -2.40 3.92 -7.78
C VAL A 68 -1.49 4.94 -8.48
N CYS A 69 -1.88 5.43 -9.66
CA CYS A 69 -1.13 6.45 -10.39
C CYS A 69 -0.96 7.75 -9.58
N GLN A 70 -2.02 8.20 -8.89
CA GLN A 70 -1.95 9.35 -8.00
C GLN A 70 -0.96 9.12 -6.85
N GLY A 71 -0.94 7.90 -6.29
CA GLY A 71 0.03 7.52 -5.26
C GLY A 71 1.48 7.61 -5.75
N LEU A 72 1.76 7.14 -6.97
CA LEU A 72 3.09 7.21 -7.60
C LEU A 72 3.53 8.65 -7.87
N ILE A 73 2.63 9.47 -8.40
CA ILE A 73 2.90 10.90 -8.64
C ILE A 73 3.23 11.61 -7.33
N GLY A 74 2.50 11.28 -6.26
CA GLY A 74 2.77 11.80 -4.91
C GLY A 74 4.18 11.46 -4.44
N GLU A 75 4.60 10.19 -4.54
CA GLU A 75 5.94 9.77 -4.12
C GLU A 75 7.06 10.44 -4.93
N ASP A 76 6.89 10.56 -6.25
CA ASP A 76 7.88 11.22 -7.09
C ASP A 76 7.96 12.73 -6.79
N LEU A 77 6.83 13.37 -6.45
CA LEU A 77 6.78 14.78 -6.06
C LEU A 77 7.43 15.00 -4.69
N ASP A 78 7.14 14.16 -3.71
CA ASP A 78 7.75 14.25 -2.37
C ASP A 78 9.28 14.08 -2.47
N ALA A 79 9.75 13.08 -3.21
CA ALA A 79 11.18 12.86 -3.44
C ALA A 79 11.84 14.01 -4.22
N PHE A 80 11.09 14.66 -5.12
CA PHE A 80 11.58 15.85 -5.80
C PHE A 80 11.73 17.02 -4.82
N GLN A 81 10.74 17.28 -3.97
CA GLN A 81 10.76 18.34 -2.96
C GLN A 81 11.95 18.20 -2.00
N GLU A 82 12.24 17.00 -1.52
CA GLU A 82 13.37 16.72 -0.62
C GLU A 82 14.74 17.01 -1.24
N ARG A 83 14.86 16.91 -2.57
CA ARG A 83 16.14 17.12 -3.27
C ARG A 83 16.38 18.57 -3.66
N VAL A 84 15.32 19.36 -3.82
CA VAL A 84 15.40 20.76 -4.28
C VAL A 84 15.23 21.78 -3.16
N GLY A 85 14.68 21.38 -2.01
CA GLY A 85 14.66 22.18 -0.78
C GLY A 85 15.98 22.11 -0.04
#